data_AF-A0A7V3DF85-F1
#
_entry.id   AF-A0A7V3DF85-F1
#
_cell.length_a   1.000
_cell.length_b   1.000
_cell.length_c   1.000
_cell.angle_alpha   90.00
_cell.angle_beta   90.00
_cell.angle_gamma   90.00
#
_symmetry.space_group_name_H-M   'P 1'
#
loop_
_entity.id
_entity.type
_entity.pdbx_description
1 polymer ?
#
loop_
_entity_poly.entity_id
_entity_poly.type
_entity_poly.pdbx_seq_one_letter_code
_entity_poly.pdbx_strand_id
1 'polypeptide(L)'
;MHINRRSLHASAGVALIEVMFATGIMALTLSMIFGSIISLSDLGSISDNRRIASSRLAGVLEQLRTLSYDEALAFMPPSSSALETVVVECVDAKGEPIRLPVAGQSLAEPLPRPLEVRARVTRLDAKGHSHVVSGSILITR
;
A
#
# COMPACT_ATOMS: atom_id res chain seq x y z
N MET A 1 47.93 38.88 44.79
CA MET A 1 47.04 38.53 43.65
C MET A 1 45.91 37.66 44.19
N HIS A 2 44.80 38.27 44.62
CA HIS A 2 43.67 37.57 45.25
C HIS A 2 42.74 37.01 44.17
N ILE A 3 42.78 35.69 43.95
CA ILE A 3 41.82 35.01 43.08
C ILE A 3 40.47 34.95 43.83
N ASN A 4 39.48 35.67 43.32
CA ASN A 4 38.14 35.74 43.88
C ASN A 4 37.37 34.43 43.60
N ARG A 5 37.51 33.43 44.49
CA ARG A 5 36.94 32.08 44.30
C ARG A 5 35.41 32.05 44.16
N ARG A 6 34.69 33.09 44.61
CA ARG A 6 33.22 33.16 44.53
C ARG A 6 32.71 33.35 43.10
N SER A 7 33.42 34.08 42.23
CA SER A 7 32.98 34.29 40.83
C SER A 7 33.20 33.05 39.96
N LEU A 8 34.28 32.29 40.19
CA LEU A 8 34.56 31.03 39.50
C LEU A 8 33.47 29.97 39.76
N HIS A 9 33.00 29.83 41.00
CA HIS A 9 31.91 28.90 41.34
C HIS A 9 30.56 29.35 40.77
N ALA A 10 30.28 30.66 40.74
CA ALA A 10 29.06 31.19 40.13
C ALA A 10 29.03 30.96 38.60
N SER A 11 30.15 31.18 37.90
CA SER A 11 30.28 30.89 36.46
C SER A 11 30.18 29.40 36.15
N ALA A 12 30.70 28.51 37.02
CA ALA A 12 30.58 27.07 36.84
C ALA A 12 29.12 26.58 36.95
N GLY A 13 28.30 27.17 37.82
CA GLY A 13 26.88 26.85 37.93
C GLY A 13 26.08 27.26 36.68
N VAL A 14 26.36 28.44 36.14
CA VAL A 14 25.72 28.92 34.89
C VAL A 14 26.16 28.07 33.69
N ALA A 15 27.45 27.73 33.60
CA ALA A 15 27.96 26.86 32.53
C ALA A 15 27.32 25.46 32.57
N LEU A 16 27.07 24.90 33.75
CA LEU A 16 26.35 23.62 33.87
C LEU A 16 24.92 23.72 33.33
N ILE A 17 24.19 24.79 33.69
CA ILE A 17 22.83 25.03 33.20
C ILE A 17 22.81 25.19 31.68
N GLU A 18 23.77 25.92 31.11
CA GLU A 18 23.90 26.13 29.66
C GLU A 18 24.15 24.82 28.92
N VAL A 19 25.05 23.97 29.44
CA VAL A 19 25.28 22.63 28.89
C VAL A 19 24.03 21.77 28.99
N MET A 20 23.31 21.77 30.12
CA MET A 20 22.07 21.01 30.26
C MET A 20 21.00 21.45 29.26
N PHE A 21 20.88 22.76 29.03
CA PHE A 21 19.93 23.30 28.07
C PHE A 21 20.32 22.96 26.62
N ALA A 22 21.60 23.10 26.28
CA ALA A 22 22.13 22.72 24.97
C ALA A 22 21.92 21.22 24.70
N THR A 23 22.20 20.36 25.68
CA THR A 23 21.94 18.92 25.59
C THR A 23 20.44 18.63 25.47
N GLY A 24 19.58 19.35 26.18
CA GLY A 24 18.12 19.22 26.07
C GLY A 24 17.61 19.53 24.66
N ILE A 25 18.07 20.65 24.08
CA ILE A 25 17.74 21.00 22.68
C ILE A 25 18.26 19.93 21.73
N MET A 26 19.50 19.46 21.92
CA MET A 26 20.09 18.42 21.08
C MET A 26 19.32 17.09 21.16
N ALA A 27 18.82 16.72 22.34
CA ALA A 27 17.98 15.54 22.51
C ALA A 27 16.66 15.69 21.75
N LEU A 28 16.00 16.86 21.86
CA LEU A 28 14.75 17.15 21.16
C LEU A 28 14.92 17.11 19.64
N THR A 29 15.97 17.73 19.11
CA THR A 29 16.24 17.72 17.66
C THR A 29 16.54 16.31 17.18
N LEU A 30 17.31 15.53 17.92
CA LEU A 30 17.60 14.14 17.58
C LEU A 30 16.33 13.27 17.59
N SER A 31 15.44 13.45 18.58
CA SER A 31 14.14 12.78 18.60
C SER A 31 13.27 13.14 17.40
N MET A 32 13.26 14.41 16.98
CA MET A 32 12.53 14.83 15.77
C MET A 32 13.11 14.18 14.51
N ILE A 33 14.44 14.12 14.36
CA ILE A 33 15.08 13.48 13.21
C ILE A 33 14.73 11.99 13.17
N PHE A 34 14.85 11.27 14.28
CA PHE A 34 14.48 9.85 14.32
C PHE A 34 12.99 9.62 14.03
N GLY A 35 12.11 10.45 14.59
CA GLY A 35 10.68 10.41 14.27
C GLY A 35 10.41 10.60 12.78
N SER A 36 11.10 11.55 12.14
CA SER A 36 10.99 11.80 10.69
C SER A 36 11.46 10.60 9.86
N ILE A 37 12.55 9.94 10.24
CA ILE A 37 13.08 8.78 9.51
C ILE A 37 12.10 7.60 9.58
N ILE A 38 11.55 7.33 10.76
CA ILE A 38 10.57 6.25 10.95
C ILE A 38 9.32 6.50 10.11
N SER A 39 8.80 7.74 10.13
CA SER A 39 7.62 8.11 9.33
C SER A 39 7.87 7.98 7.83
N LEU A 40 9.06 8.39 7.35
CA LEU A 40 9.41 8.27 5.93
C LEU A 40 9.54 6.80 5.50
N SER A 41 10.10 5.94 6.36
CA SER A 41 10.19 4.49 6.13
C SER A 41 8.81 3.85 5.94
N ASP A 42 7.87 4.19 6.83
CA ASP A 42 6.49 3.71 6.74
C ASP A 42 5.81 4.18 5.44
N LEU A 43 5.98 5.46 5.08
CA LEU A 43 5.42 6.00 3.85
C LEU A 43 6.01 5.31 2.59
N GLY A 44 7.32 5.05 2.59
CA GLY A 44 7.98 4.31 1.50
C GLY A 44 7.37 2.93 1.30
N SER A 45 7.15 2.20 2.41
CA SER A 45 6.57 0.84 2.37
C SER A 45 5.14 0.82 1.79
N ILE A 46 4.32 1.82 2.11
CA ILE A 46 2.96 1.95 1.57
C ILE A 46 3.01 2.23 0.07
N SER A 47 3.89 3.14 -0.36
CA SER A 47 4.07 3.47 -1.77
C SER A 47 4.53 2.26 -2.57
N ASP A 48 5.49 1.49 -2.05
CA ASP A 48 5.96 0.27 -2.69
C ASP A 48 4.88 -0.81 -2.77
N ASN A 49 4.14 -1.07 -1.68
CA ASN A 49 3.05 -2.04 -1.70
C ASN A 49 1.98 -1.68 -2.72
N ARG A 50 1.60 -0.40 -2.80
CA ARG A 50 0.64 0.08 -3.81
C ARG A 50 1.20 -0.06 -5.23
N ARG A 51 2.49 0.24 -5.44
CA ARG A 51 3.15 0.10 -6.74
C ARG A 51 3.18 -1.36 -7.20
N ILE A 52 3.50 -2.29 -6.30
CA ILE A 52 3.51 -3.73 -6.62
C ILE A 52 2.09 -4.21 -6.95
N ALA A 53 1.09 -3.86 -6.12
CA ALA A 53 -0.31 -4.22 -6.40
C ALA A 53 -0.82 -3.64 -7.72
N SER A 54 -0.42 -2.41 -8.06
CA SER A 54 -0.77 -1.76 -9.33
C SER A 54 -0.11 -2.44 -10.54
N SER A 55 1.17 -2.80 -10.43
CA SER A 55 1.89 -3.57 -11.45
C SER A 55 1.23 -4.94 -11.68
N ARG A 56 0.84 -5.61 -10.60
CA ARG A 56 0.12 -6.89 -10.65
C ARG A 56 -1.23 -6.75 -11.33
N LEU A 57 -2.01 -5.73 -10.94
CA LEU A 57 -3.30 -5.43 -11.55
C LEU A 57 -3.15 -5.16 -13.06
N ALA A 58 -2.17 -4.33 -13.45
CA ALA A 58 -1.91 -4.05 -14.85
C ALA A 58 -1.59 -5.32 -15.65
N GLY A 59 -0.78 -6.23 -15.07
CA GLY A 59 -0.50 -7.53 -15.68
C GLY A 59 -1.74 -8.40 -15.86
N VAL A 60 -2.64 -8.44 -14.86
CA VAL A 60 -3.91 -9.19 -14.95
C VAL A 60 -4.84 -8.58 -16.00
N LEU A 61 -4.99 -7.25 -16.01
CA LEU A 61 -5.83 -6.56 -17.00
C LEU A 61 -5.28 -6.71 -18.42
N GLU A 62 -3.96 -6.69 -18.59
CA GLU A 62 -3.33 -6.90 -19.90
C GLU A 62 -3.53 -8.33 -20.40
N GLN A 63 -3.42 -9.33 -19.51
CA GLN A 63 -3.75 -10.71 -19.86
C GLN A 63 -5.22 -10.80 -20.30
N LEU A 64 -6.16 -10.29 -19.51
CA LEU A 64 -7.59 -10.28 -19.84
C LEU A 64 -7.88 -9.58 -21.17
N ARG A 65 -7.14 -8.52 -21.50
CA ARG A 65 -7.28 -7.79 -22.78
C ARG A 65 -6.97 -8.63 -24.01
N THR A 66 -6.05 -9.58 -23.87
CA THR A 66 -5.62 -10.45 -24.98
C THR A 66 -6.50 -11.70 -25.15
N LEU A 67 -7.38 -11.97 -24.19
CA LEU A 67 -8.22 -13.17 -24.21
C LEU A 67 -9.49 -12.94 -25.03
N SER A 68 -9.93 -14.01 -25.70
CA SER A 68 -11.27 -14.05 -26.26
C SER A 68 -12.33 -14.07 -25.17
N TYR A 69 -13.58 -13.77 -25.53
CA TYR A 69 -14.71 -13.77 -24.61
C TYR A 69 -14.84 -15.08 -23.80
N ASP A 70 -14.70 -16.24 -24.46
CA ASP A 70 -14.85 -17.54 -23.81
C ASP A 70 -13.66 -17.85 -22.87
N GLU A 71 -12.44 -17.45 -23.27
CA GLU A 71 -11.23 -17.60 -22.44
C GLU A 71 -11.25 -16.68 -21.23
N ALA A 72 -11.81 -15.47 -21.37
CA ALA A 72 -11.97 -14.54 -20.27
C ALA A 72 -12.90 -15.10 -19.18
N LEU A 73 -14.01 -15.76 -19.55
CA LEU A 73 -14.91 -16.39 -18.58
C LEU A 73 -14.29 -17.58 -17.85
N ALA A 74 -13.35 -18.25 -18.48
CA ALA A 74 -12.54 -19.32 -17.90
C ALA A 74 -11.27 -18.80 -17.21
N PHE A 75 -11.05 -17.48 -17.16
CA PHE A 75 -9.82 -16.91 -16.63
C PHE A 75 -9.66 -17.26 -15.16
N MET A 76 -8.54 -17.93 -14.86
CA MET A 76 -8.11 -18.20 -13.50
C MET A 76 -7.03 -17.18 -13.14
N PRO A 77 -7.27 -16.32 -12.14
CA PRO A 77 -6.24 -15.39 -11.69
C PRO A 77 -4.99 -16.15 -11.22
N PRO A 78 -3.80 -15.57 -11.41
CA PRO A 78 -2.57 -16.20 -10.97
C PRO A 78 -2.58 -16.41 -9.46
N SER A 79 -1.84 -17.42 -8.99
CA SER A 79 -1.86 -17.84 -7.59
C SER A 79 -1.68 -16.67 -6.62
N SER A 80 -2.60 -16.60 -5.67
CA SER A 80 -2.54 -15.65 -4.56
C SER A 80 -1.49 -16.12 -3.55
N SER A 81 -0.80 -15.18 -2.92
CA SER A 81 0.10 -15.45 -1.80
C SER A 81 -0.60 -15.13 -0.48
N ALA A 82 -0.02 -15.52 0.66
CA ALA A 82 -0.57 -15.16 1.97
C ALA A 82 -0.73 -13.64 2.18
N LEU A 83 0.03 -12.83 1.44
CA LEU A 83 0.04 -11.37 1.53
C LEU A 83 -0.65 -10.69 0.34
N GLU A 84 -1.14 -11.45 -0.65
CA GLU A 84 -1.70 -10.87 -1.87
C GLU A 84 -2.80 -11.76 -2.43
N THR A 85 -4.00 -11.20 -2.58
CA THR A 85 -5.16 -11.86 -3.19
C THR A 85 -5.55 -11.14 -4.47
N VAL A 86 -5.71 -11.89 -5.56
CA VAL A 86 -6.23 -11.39 -6.83
C VAL A 86 -7.62 -11.95 -7.05
N VAL A 87 -8.60 -11.08 -7.24
CA VAL A 87 -9.99 -11.43 -7.53
C VAL A 87 -10.35 -10.85 -8.88
N VAL A 88 -10.96 -11.67 -9.74
CA VAL A 88 -11.48 -11.23 -11.04
C VAL A 88 -12.97 -11.57 -11.10
N GLU A 89 -13.76 -10.59 -11.52
CA GLU A 89 -15.21 -10.65 -11.53
C GLU A 89 -15.71 -10.07 -12.85
N CYS A 90 -16.71 -10.67 -13.49
CA CYS A 90 -17.44 -10.03 -14.57
C CYS A 90 -18.75 -9.44 -14.05
N VAL A 91 -19.37 -8.56 -14.82
CA VAL A 91 -20.64 -7.93 -14.46
C VAL A 91 -21.76 -8.54 -15.31
N ASP A 92 -22.85 -8.94 -14.67
CA ASP A 92 -24.04 -9.46 -15.36
C ASP A 92 -24.92 -8.34 -15.94
N ALA A 93 -26.02 -8.70 -16.61
CA ALA A 93 -26.93 -7.73 -17.22
C ALA A 93 -27.68 -6.85 -16.18
N LYS A 94 -27.70 -7.27 -14.91
CA LYS A 94 -28.31 -6.55 -13.78
C LYS A 94 -27.30 -5.67 -13.03
N GLY A 95 -26.02 -5.74 -13.40
CA GLY A 95 -24.94 -5.00 -12.75
C GLY A 95 -24.28 -5.76 -11.59
N GLU A 96 -24.63 -7.03 -11.37
CA GLU A 96 -24.12 -7.83 -10.28
C GLU A 96 -22.77 -8.49 -10.63
N PRO A 97 -21.82 -8.54 -9.69
CA PRO A 97 -20.52 -9.16 -9.92
C PRO A 97 -20.60 -10.69 -9.84
N ILE A 98 -20.11 -11.36 -10.89
CA ILE A 98 -19.92 -12.81 -10.97
C ILE A 98 -18.43 -13.11 -10.93
N ARG A 99 -17.99 -13.93 -9.98
CA ARG A 99 -16.57 -14.32 -9.86
C ARG A 99 -16.13 -15.25 -10.97
N LEU A 100 -14.94 -15.00 -11.51
CA LEU A 100 -14.26 -15.86 -12.47
C LEU A 100 -13.30 -16.82 -11.75
N PRO A 101 -13.10 -18.05 -12.26
CA PRO A 101 -13.77 -18.64 -13.44
C PRO A 101 -15.21 -19.06 -13.14
N VAL A 102 -16.11 -18.96 -14.13
CA VAL A 102 -17.54 -19.31 -14.00
C VAL A 102 -17.77 -20.83 -14.10
N ALA A 103 -16.74 -21.66 -13.85
CA ALA A 103 -16.74 -23.10 -14.11
C ALA A 103 -17.93 -23.80 -13.43
N GLY A 104 -18.85 -24.33 -14.24
CA GLY A 104 -20.01 -25.10 -13.78
C GLY A 104 -21.23 -24.30 -13.32
N GLN A 105 -21.21 -22.97 -13.40
CA GLN A 105 -22.41 -22.17 -13.14
C GLN A 105 -23.23 -22.02 -14.42
N SER A 106 -24.49 -22.45 -14.37
CA SER A 106 -25.47 -22.15 -15.41
C SER A 106 -25.79 -20.65 -15.32
N LEU A 107 -25.26 -19.87 -16.25
CA LEU A 107 -25.63 -18.45 -16.39
C LEU A 107 -27.12 -18.40 -16.74
N ALA A 108 -27.94 -17.90 -15.82
CA ALA A 108 -29.39 -17.83 -16.00
C ALA A 108 -29.81 -16.85 -17.10
N GLU A 109 -28.95 -15.87 -17.41
CA GLU A 109 -29.17 -14.83 -18.42
C GLU A 109 -27.92 -14.66 -19.29
N PRO A 110 -28.07 -14.26 -20.57
CA PRO A 110 -26.94 -13.94 -21.43
C PRO A 110 -26.19 -12.74 -20.85
N LEU A 111 -24.88 -12.90 -20.65
CA LEU A 111 -24.01 -11.84 -20.17
C LEU A 111 -24.00 -10.63 -21.14
N PRO A 112 -23.83 -9.41 -20.61
CA PRO A 112 -23.85 -8.19 -21.39
C PRO A 112 -22.70 -8.17 -22.42
N ARG A 113 -22.96 -7.49 -23.54
CA ARG A 113 -21.98 -7.27 -24.61
C ARG A 113 -21.87 -5.76 -24.86
N PRO A 114 -20.69 -5.14 -24.73
CA PRO A 114 -19.41 -5.71 -24.27
C PRO A 114 -19.44 -6.18 -22.81
N LEU A 115 -18.61 -7.18 -22.49
CA LEU A 115 -18.50 -7.73 -21.14
C LEU A 115 -17.56 -6.87 -20.30
N GLU A 116 -18.05 -6.30 -19.20
CA GLU A 116 -17.18 -5.65 -18.23
C GLU A 116 -16.54 -6.71 -17.31
N VAL A 117 -15.21 -6.76 -17.32
CA VAL A 117 -14.42 -7.57 -16.39
C VAL A 117 -13.66 -6.64 -15.45
N ARG A 118 -13.84 -6.85 -14.16
CA ARG A 118 -13.21 -6.13 -13.06
C ARG A 118 -12.15 -7.02 -12.43
N ALA A 119 -10.97 -6.46 -12.19
CA ALA A 119 -9.92 -7.12 -11.42
C ALA A 119 -9.62 -6.29 -10.18
N ARG A 120 -9.38 -6.97 -9.07
CA ARG A 120 -9.02 -6.38 -7.78
C ARG A 120 -7.83 -7.12 -7.21
N VAL A 121 -6.79 -6.37 -6.85
CA VAL A 121 -5.63 -6.87 -6.13
C VAL A 121 -5.67 -6.29 -4.72
N THR A 122 -5.72 -7.18 -3.74
CA THR A 122 -5.65 -6.85 -2.32
C THR A 122 -4.31 -7.33 -1.79
N ARG A 123 -3.51 -6.42 -1.24
CA ARG A 123 -2.19 -6.72 -0.67
C ARG A 123 -2.13 -6.30 0.79
N LEU A 124 -1.61 -7.17 1.64
CA LEU A 124 -1.36 -6.90 3.05
C LEU A 124 0.05 -6.35 3.25
N ASP A 125 0.19 -5.29 4.05
CA ASP A 125 1.48 -4.81 4.53
C ASP A 125 2.01 -5.69 5.68
N ALA A 126 3.24 -5.43 6.14
CA ALA A 126 3.85 -6.17 7.25
C ALA A 126 3.15 -5.93 8.61
N LYS A 127 2.28 -4.91 8.70
CA LYS A 127 1.48 -4.56 9.88
C LYS A 127 0.05 -5.13 9.80
N GLY A 128 -0.30 -5.79 8.70
CA GLY A 128 -1.63 -6.37 8.45
C GLY A 128 -2.65 -5.40 7.84
N HIS A 129 -2.26 -4.19 7.45
CA HIS A 129 -3.16 -3.28 6.73
C HIS A 129 -3.35 -3.73 5.29
N SER A 130 -4.58 -3.60 4.80
CA SER A 130 -4.97 -3.99 3.46
C SER A 130 -4.92 -2.80 2.50
N HIS A 131 -4.21 -2.97 1.40
CA HIS A 131 -4.18 -2.06 0.26
C HIS A 131 -4.90 -2.70 -0.91
N VAL A 132 -5.92 -2.03 -1.42
CA VAL A 132 -6.74 -2.52 -2.53
C VAL A 132 -6.53 -1.64 -3.74
N VAL A 133 -6.20 -2.25 -4.87
CA VAL A 133 -6.18 -1.60 -6.19
C VAL A 133 -7.12 -2.36 -7.11
N SER A 134 -7.98 -1.64 -7.83
CA SER A 134 -8.95 -2.23 -8.74
C SER A 134 -8.95 -1.51 -10.09
N GLY A 135 -9.34 -2.24 -11.12
CA GLY A 135 -9.55 -1.71 -12.45
C GLY A 135 -10.54 -2.56 -13.22
N SER A 136 -11.01 -2.05 -14.35
CA SER A 136 -11.92 -2.77 -15.22
C SER A 136 -11.50 -2.64 -16.68
N ILE A 137 -11.93 -3.61 -17.48
CA ILE A 137 -11.77 -3.63 -18.92
C ILE A 137 -13.05 -4.13 -19.56
N LEU A 138 -13.34 -3.62 -20.75
CA LEU A 138 -14.41 -4.11 -21.59
C LEU A 138 -13.83 -5.11 -22.60
N ILE A 139 -14.39 -6.32 -22.59
CA ILE A 139 -14.05 -7.37 -23.56
C ILE A 139 -15.16 -7.36 -24.62
N THR A 140 -14.80 -6.90 -25.80
CA THR A 140 -15.59 -7.02 -27.02
C THR A 140 -15.14 -8.25 -27.79
N ARG A 141 -16.08 -8.94 -28.43
CA ARG A 141 -15.77 -9.97 -29.40
C ARG A 141 -15.06 -9.38 -30.61
#